data_AF-A0A059ATN9-F1
#
_entry.id   AF-A0A059ATN9-F1
#
_cell.length_a   1.000
_cell.length_b   1.000
_cell.length_c   1.000
_cell.angle_alpha   90.00
_cell.angle_beta   90.00
_cell.angle_gamma   90.00
#
_symmetry.space_group_name_H-M   'P 1'
#
loop_
_entity.id
_entity.type
_entity.pdbx_description
1 polymer ?
#
loop_
_entity_poly.entity_id
_entity_poly.type
_entity_poly.pdbx_seq_one_letter_code
_entity_poly.pdbx_strand_id
1 'polypeptide(L)'
;MKDKLTRMLRSLHEAYKMLSDPMSRQEYNYELGLSSTVHWRSPCSIVDGNNKLTEMGRSTWQDQIVELKRRSNNRMAQNNGSWGARKRVQNLRTD
;
A
#
# COMPACT_ATOMS: atom_id res chain seq x y z
N MET A 1 -16.36 -16.12 -28.79
CA MET A 1 -15.49 -15.13 -28.11
C MET A 1 -16.28 -14.25 -27.13
N LYS A 2 -17.40 -13.66 -27.57
CA LYS A 2 -18.28 -12.81 -26.73
C LYS A 2 -18.79 -13.52 -25.46
N ASP A 3 -19.24 -14.77 -25.56
CA ASP A 3 -19.80 -15.48 -24.39
C ASP A 3 -18.75 -15.75 -23.29
N LYS A 4 -17.50 -16.01 -23.67
CA LYS A 4 -16.39 -16.17 -22.72
C LYS A 4 -16.11 -14.86 -21.99
N LEU A 5 -16.12 -13.73 -22.71
CA LEU A 5 -15.93 -12.40 -22.13
C LEU A 5 -17.05 -12.06 -21.14
N THR A 6 -18.30 -12.34 -21.50
CA THR A 6 -19.47 -12.10 -20.62
C THR A 6 -19.38 -12.90 -19.32
N ARG A 7 -18.93 -14.16 -19.39
CA ARG A 7 -18.70 -14.98 -18.18
C ARG A 7 -17.59 -14.40 -17.31
N MET A 8 -16.47 -14.02 -17.90
CA MET A 8 -15.35 -13.42 -17.17
C MET A 8 -15.73 -12.08 -16.52
N LEU A 9 -16.45 -11.22 -17.24
CA LEU A 9 -16.91 -9.94 -16.71
C LEU A 9 -17.86 -10.13 -15.52
N ARG A 10 -18.75 -11.12 -15.58
CA ARG A 10 -19.63 -11.46 -14.47
C ARG A 10 -18.84 -11.92 -13.25
N SER A 11 -17.89 -12.84 -13.42
CA SER A 11 -17.04 -13.32 -12.33
C SER A 11 -16.22 -12.18 -11.71
N LEU A 12 -15.69 -11.28 -12.54
CA LEU A 12 -14.97 -10.09 -12.09
C LEU A 12 -15.87 -9.17 -11.28
N HIS A 13 -17.10 -8.93 -11.73
CA HIS A 13 -18.06 -8.07 -11.03
C HIS A 13 -18.46 -8.61 -9.67
N GLU A 14 -18.67 -9.92 -9.56
CA GLU A 14 -18.99 -10.56 -8.28
C GLU A 14 -17.79 -10.53 -7.33
N ALA A 15 -16.58 -10.78 -7.83
CA ALA A 15 -15.36 -10.60 -7.04
C ALA A 15 -15.19 -9.15 -6.58
N TYR A 16 -15.47 -8.17 -7.45
CA TYR A 16 -15.40 -6.76 -7.10
C TYR A 16 -16.37 -6.40 -5.98
N LYS A 17 -17.64 -6.81 -6.06
CA LYS A 17 -18.62 -6.55 -4.99
C LYS A 17 -18.15 -7.09 -3.64
N MET A 18 -17.67 -8.34 -3.63
CA MET A 18 -17.20 -9.01 -2.41
C MET A 18 -15.94 -8.36 -1.83
N LEU A 19 -14.99 -7.97 -2.68
CA LEU A 19 -13.71 -7.38 -2.25
C LEU A 19 -13.75 -5.86 -2.06
N SER A 20 -14.81 -5.18 -2.52
CA SER A 20 -15.01 -3.74 -2.35
C SER A 20 -15.39 -3.40 -0.92
N ASP A 21 -16.24 -4.22 -0.28
CA ASP A 21 -16.57 -4.06 1.13
C ASP A 21 -15.42 -4.56 2.03
N PRO A 22 -14.85 -3.71 2.91
CA PRO A 22 -13.71 -4.09 3.73
C PRO A 22 -13.99 -5.26 4.69
N MET A 23 -15.21 -5.38 5.20
CA MET A 23 -15.60 -6.45 6.13
C MET A 23 -15.72 -7.79 5.41
N SER A 24 -16.46 -7.82 4.30
CA SER A 24 -16.62 -9.00 3.45
C SER A 24 -15.26 -9.48 2.90
N ARG A 25 -14.40 -8.54 2.49
CA ARG A 25 -13.02 -8.87 2.06
C ARG A 25 -12.20 -9.51 3.17
N GLN A 26 -12.36 -9.06 4.40
CA GLN A 26 -11.61 -9.57 5.54
C GLN A 26 -12.07 -10.98 5.93
N GLU A 27 -13.37 -11.23 5.95
CA GLU A 27 -13.95 -12.55 6.18
C GLU A 27 -13.46 -13.55 5.12
N TYR A 28 -13.53 -13.16 3.84
CA TYR A 28 -13.00 -13.97 2.74
C TYR A 28 -11.50 -14.28 2.88
N ASN A 29 -10.68 -13.29 3.25
CA ASN A 29 -9.26 -13.49 3.49
C ASN A 29 -8.98 -14.41 4.70
N TYR A 30 -9.85 -14.38 5.70
CA TYR A 30 -9.77 -15.27 6.87
C TYR A 30 -10.11 -16.71 6.49
N GLU A 31 -11.19 -16.94 5.74
CA GLU A 31 -11.57 -18.25 5.20
C GLU A 31 -10.47 -18.85 4.33
N LEU A 32 -9.78 -18.02 3.53
CA LEU A 32 -8.64 -18.44 2.72
C LEU A 32 -7.34 -18.66 3.51
N GLY A 33 -7.32 -18.43 4.83
CA GLY A 33 -6.11 -18.52 5.66
C GLY A 33 -5.05 -17.45 5.34
N LEU A 34 -5.40 -16.44 4.54
CA LEU A 34 -4.51 -15.34 4.17
C LEU A 34 -4.33 -14.32 5.31
N SER A 35 -5.23 -14.32 6.29
CA SER A 35 -5.18 -13.46 7.47
C SER A 35 -4.06 -13.79 8.47
N SER A 36 -3.34 -14.92 8.30
CA SER A 36 -2.30 -15.37 9.25
C SER A 36 -0.88 -14.84 8.94
N THR A 37 -0.63 -14.23 7.78
CA THR A 37 0.73 -13.83 7.42
C THR A 37 0.93 -12.36 7.73
N VAL A 38 1.47 -12.10 8.93
CA VAL A 38 2.26 -10.93 9.35
C VAL A 38 2.64 -10.04 8.16
N HIS A 39 1.71 -9.18 7.72
CA HIS A 39 1.95 -8.37 6.55
C HIS A 39 2.46 -7.03 7.05
N TRP A 40 3.75 -6.81 6.90
CA TRP A 40 4.45 -5.52 7.02
C TRP A 40 3.87 -4.39 6.13
N ARG A 41 2.71 -4.62 5.49
CA ARG A 41 2.03 -3.78 4.50
C ARG A 41 0.50 -3.78 4.56
N SER A 42 -0.14 -4.55 5.44
CA SER A 42 -1.62 -4.59 5.50
C SER A 42 -2.11 -4.49 6.94
N PRO A 43 -2.79 -3.39 7.32
CA PRO A 43 -3.33 -3.23 8.66
C PRO A 43 -4.71 -3.89 8.74
N CYS A 44 -4.77 -5.21 8.56
CA CYS A 44 -5.98 -5.98 8.84
C CYS A 44 -5.59 -7.29 9.52
N SER A 45 -5.43 -7.27 10.84
CA SER A 45 -5.60 -8.46 11.66
C SER A 45 -6.35 -8.07 12.94
N ILE A 46 -7.42 -8.80 13.18
CA ILE A 46 -8.54 -8.55 14.09
C ILE A 46 -8.08 -8.50 15.55
N VAL A 47 -8.52 -7.50 16.31
CA VAL A 47 -8.97 -7.72 17.69
C VAL A 47 -10.21 -6.86 17.92
N ASP A 48 -11.32 -7.59 18.04
CA ASP A 48 -12.39 -7.44 19.02
C ASP A 48 -12.60 -6.08 19.71
N GLY A 49 -13.86 -5.65 19.74
CA GLY A 49 -14.46 -4.68 20.66
C GLY A 49 -13.63 -3.46 21.10
N ASN A 50 -14.12 -2.27 20.74
CA ASN A 50 -13.82 -0.95 21.32
C ASN A 50 -12.67 -0.17 20.65
N ASN A 51 -13.03 0.67 19.67
CA ASN A 51 -12.53 2.02 19.34
C ASN A 51 -11.00 2.32 19.25
N LYS A 52 -10.12 1.38 19.60
CA LYS A 52 -8.68 1.55 19.80
C LYS A 52 -7.88 1.20 18.54
N LEU A 53 -8.46 0.37 17.67
CA LEU A 53 -7.82 -0.11 16.45
C LEU A 53 -7.91 0.94 15.31
N THR A 54 -8.99 1.73 15.26
CA THR A 54 -9.09 2.90 14.37
C THR A 54 -8.01 3.93 14.69
N GLU A 55 -7.71 4.14 15.97
CA GLU A 55 -6.60 4.98 16.43
C GLU A 55 -5.23 4.35 16.10
N MET A 56 -5.09 3.03 16.22
CA MET A 56 -3.84 2.33 15.88
C MET A 56 -3.52 2.35 14.38
N GLY A 57 -4.52 2.14 13.52
CA GLY A 57 -4.37 2.28 12.07
C GLY A 57 -4.10 3.72 11.64
N ARG A 58 -4.77 4.69 12.30
CA ARG A 58 -4.55 6.13 12.07
C ARG A 58 -3.15 6.57 12.53
N SER A 59 -2.69 6.14 13.70
CA SER A 59 -1.35 6.45 14.22
C SER A 59 -0.25 5.84 13.35
N THR A 60 -0.40 4.58 12.94
CA THR A 60 0.56 3.94 12.01
C THR A 60 0.65 4.70 10.67
N TRP A 61 -0.48 5.14 10.12
CA TRP A 61 -0.50 5.95 8.90
C TRP A 61 0.16 7.33 9.12
N GLN A 62 -0.11 7.97 10.25
CA GLN A 62 0.52 9.24 10.63
C GLN A 62 2.05 9.10 10.75
N ASP A 63 2.53 8.04 11.40
CA ASP A 63 3.96 7.75 11.54
C ASP A 63 4.65 7.54 10.19
N GLN A 64 3.99 6.86 9.25
CA GLN A 64 4.48 6.69 7.88
C GLN A 64 4.64 8.05 7.16
N ILE A 65 3.65 8.94 7.30
CA ILE A 65 3.72 10.28 6.70
C ILE A 65 4.86 11.10 7.34
N VAL A 66 5.04 11.02 8.66
CA VAL A 66 6.14 11.67 9.37
C VAL A 66 7.48 11.16 8.86
N GLU A 67 7.65 9.85 8.73
CA GLU A 67 8.89 9.23 8.25
C GLU A 67 9.18 9.57 6.78
N LEU A 68 8.15 9.62 5.93
CA LEU A 68 8.30 10.07 4.53
C LEU A 68 8.77 11.53 4.45
N LYS A 69 8.16 12.42 5.26
CA LYS A 69 8.58 13.82 5.36
C LYS A 69 10.03 13.94 5.86
N ARG A 70 10.39 13.18 6.90
CA ARG A 70 11.76 13.13 7.43
C ARG A 70 12.77 12.70 6.36
N ARG A 71 12.48 11.62 5.62
CA ARG A 71 13.33 11.15 4.52
C ARG A 71 13.42 12.17 3.39
N SER A 72 12.33 12.84 3.06
CA SER A 72 12.33 13.91 2.06
C SER A 72 13.22 15.06 2.48
N ASN A 73 13.06 15.56 3.71
CA ASN A 73 13.85 16.65 4.26
C ASN A 73 15.33 16.27 4.35
N ASN A 74 15.67 15.04 4.75
CA ASN A 74 17.04 14.55 4.73
C ASN A 74 17.63 14.50 3.31
N ARG A 75 16.86 14.05 2.31
CA ARG A 75 17.31 14.09 0.91
C ARG A 75 17.54 15.53 0.42
N MET A 76 16.69 16.46 0.83
CA MET A 76 16.83 17.88 0.48
C MET A 76 18.00 18.56 1.24
N ALA A 77 18.28 18.15 2.47
CA ALA A 77 19.37 18.68 3.29
C ALA A 77 20.74 18.11 2.88
N GLN A 78 20.81 16.84 2.46
CA GLN A 78 22.02 16.20 1.91
C GLN A 78 22.31 16.62 0.46
N ASN A 79 22.02 17.88 0.10
CA ASN A 79 22.00 18.43 -1.25
C ASN A 79 23.36 18.29 -1.97
N ASN A 80 23.59 17.14 -2.58
CA ASN A 80 24.55 16.93 -3.67
C ASN A 80 23.81 16.88 -5.02
N GLY A 81 22.74 17.68 -5.15
CA GLY A 81 21.85 17.71 -6.31
C GLY A 81 20.98 16.46 -6.48
N SER A 82 19.93 16.58 -7.30
CA SER A 82 19.12 15.45 -7.74
C SER A 82 19.99 14.42 -8.47
N TRP A 83 19.55 13.15 -8.54
CA TRP A 83 20.27 12.11 -9.29
C TRP A 83 20.57 12.55 -10.74
N GLY A 84 19.63 13.26 -11.38
CA GLY A 84 19.85 13.86 -12.70
C GLY A 84 20.91 14.96 -12.73
N ALA A 85 21.00 15.80 -11.69
CA ALA A 85 22.09 16.77 -11.56
C ALA A 85 23.46 16.08 -11.40
N ARG A 86 23.53 14.99 -10.62
CA ARG A 86 24.75 14.18 -10.46
C ARG A 86 25.18 13.53 -11.77
N LYS A 87 24.23 12.99 -12.54
CA LYS A 87 24.52 12.43 -13.86
C LYS A 87 25.06 13.48 -14.84
N ARG A 88 24.54 14.70 -14.83
CA ARG A 88 25.08 15.81 -15.64
C ARG A 88 26.50 16.21 -15.24
N VAL A 89 26.78 16.32 -13.94
CA VAL A 89 28.14 16.62 -13.43
C VAL A 89 29.13 15.50 -13.78
N GLN A 90 28.69 14.24 -13.74
CA GLN A 90 29.53 13.12 -14.15
C GLN A 90 29.91 13.19 -15.63
N ASN A 91 28.95 13.47 -16.52
CA ASN A 91 29.21 13.59 -17.96
C ASN A 91 30.21 14.72 -18.27
N LEU A 92 30.09 15.87 -17.61
CA LEU A 92 31.01 17.02 -17.74
C LEU A 92 32.46 16.74 -17.29
N ARG A 93 32.70 15.68 -16.51
CA ARG A 93 34.05 15.29 -16.06
C ARG A 93 34.72 14.27 -16.97
N THR A 94 33.98 13.72 -17.92
CA THR A 94 34.43 12.69 -18.86
C THR A 94 34.68 13.22 -20.27
N ASP A 95 34.41 14.51 -20.49
CA ASP A 95 34.89 15.29 -21.65
C ASP A 95 36.19 16.03 -21.28
#